data_AF-A0A2G9N7D1-F1
#
_entry.id   AF-A0A2G9N7D1-F1
#
_cell.length_a   1.000
_cell.length_b   1.000
_cell.length_c   1.000
_cell.angle_alpha   90.00
_cell.angle_beta   90.00
_cell.angle_gamma   90.00
#
_symmetry.space_group_name_H-M   'P 1'
#
loop_
_entity.id
_entity.type
_entity.pdbx_description
1 polymer ?
#
loop_
_entity_poly.entity_id
_entity_poly.type
_entity_poly.pdbx_seq_one_letter_code
_entity_poly.pdbx_strand_id
1 'polypeptide(L)'
;MAGQSKNITLYVFLFALFITLAMVLGARTYNLFTGSKTETESTMKSTMQCAFSYSLSNMEYSDGVLRFDLKTTDEELFKKIIVVGHDGPKEIALGTYINFRQGVRVEQIPMGDSFLVYPEGCEGQNNKTCLISEGRCN
;
A
#
# COMPACT_ATOMS: atom_id res chain seq x y z
N MET A 1 -35.26 55.38 -26.59
CA MET A 1 -34.97 54.52 -25.42
C MET A 1 -34.55 53.11 -25.86
N ALA A 2 -33.50 52.96 -26.70
CA ALA A 2 -33.06 51.66 -27.23
C ALA A 2 -31.60 51.28 -26.85
N GLY A 3 -30.85 52.20 -26.24
CA GLY A 3 -29.47 51.97 -25.79
C GLY A 3 -29.35 51.37 -24.39
N GLN A 4 -30.33 51.61 -23.51
CA GLN A 4 -30.33 51.07 -22.13
C GLN A 4 -30.65 49.57 -22.09
N SER A 5 -31.58 49.07 -22.93
CA SER A 5 -31.93 47.64 -22.93
C SER A 5 -30.79 46.76 -23.44
N LYS A 6 -30.04 47.21 -24.46
CA LYS A 6 -28.89 46.46 -25.00
C LYS A 6 -27.78 46.28 -23.97
N ASN A 7 -27.50 47.30 -23.15
CA ASN A 7 -26.45 47.21 -22.12
C ASN A 7 -26.85 46.27 -20.99
N ILE A 8 -28.11 46.31 -20.53
CA ILE A 8 -28.60 45.43 -19.47
C ILE A 8 -28.53 43.96 -19.91
N THR A 9 -28.95 43.64 -21.14
CA THR A 9 -28.87 42.27 -21.67
C THR A 9 -27.44 41.76 -21.78
N LEU A 10 -26.49 42.64 -22.13
CA LEU A 10 -25.06 42.29 -22.19
C LEU A 10 -24.50 41.95 -20.78
N TYR A 11 -24.87 42.73 -19.76
CA TYR A 11 -24.48 42.47 -18.37
C TYR A 11 -25.05 41.17 -17.84
N VAL A 12 -26.32 40.86 -18.14
CA VAL A 12 -26.96 39.59 -17.76
C VAL A 12 -26.25 38.40 -18.41
N PHE A 13 -25.89 38.52 -19.70
CA PHE A 13 -25.16 37.48 -20.42
C PHE A 13 -23.75 37.26 -19.85
N LEU A 14 -23.00 38.33 -19.61
CA LEU A 14 -21.66 38.24 -19.01
C LEU A 14 -21.70 37.65 -17.60
N PHE A 15 -22.73 37.97 -16.81
CA PHE A 15 -22.91 37.42 -15.47
C PHE A 15 -23.20 35.91 -15.49
N ALA A 16 -24.06 35.45 -16.42
CA ALA A 16 -24.32 34.02 -16.61
C ALA A 16 -23.06 33.26 -17.04
N LEU A 17 -22.23 33.87 -17.89
CA LEU A 17 -20.95 33.32 -18.35
C LEU A 17 -19.94 33.22 -17.18
N PHE A 18 -19.92 34.21 -16.30
CA PHE A 18 -19.05 34.20 -15.12
C PHE A 18 -19.45 33.10 -14.12
N ILE A 19 -20.76 32.94 -13.86
CA ILE A 19 -21.26 31.88 -12.97
C ILE A 19 -20.95 30.49 -13.53
N THR A 20 -21.16 30.27 -14.83
CA THR A 20 -20.85 28.98 -15.45
C THR A 20 -19.35 28.69 -15.43
N LEU A 21 -18.50 29.68 -15.68
CA LEU A 21 -17.04 29.54 -15.55
C LEU A 21 -16.63 29.19 -14.11
N ALA A 22 -17.21 29.86 -13.11
CA ALA A 22 -16.95 29.61 -11.71
C ALA A 22 -17.38 28.18 -11.27
N MET A 23 -18.52 27.69 -11.74
CA MET A 23 -18.94 26.31 -11.50
C MET A 23 -17.99 25.29 -12.13
N VAL A 24 -17.54 25.53 -13.37
CA VAL A 24 -16.58 24.65 -14.05
C VAL A 24 -15.24 24.62 -13.34
N LEU A 25 -14.73 25.78 -12.91
CA LEU A 25 -13.50 25.88 -12.12
C LEU A 25 -13.64 25.20 -10.75
N GLY A 26 -14.76 25.42 -10.06
CA GLY A 26 -15.07 24.78 -8.78
C GLY A 26 -15.19 23.27 -8.88
N ALA A 27 -15.83 22.74 -9.92
CA ALA A 27 -15.92 21.31 -10.17
C ALA A 27 -14.54 20.70 -10.51
N ARG A 28 -13.70 21.43 -11.26
CA ARG A 28 -12.32 20.99 -11.57
C ARG A 28 -11.45 20.95 -10.32
N THR A 29 -11.47 22.00 -9.49
CA THR A 29 -10.69 22.03 -8.24
C THR A 29 -11.20 21.01 -7.24
N TYR A 30 -12.52 20.81 -7.12
CA TYR A 30 -13.09 19.77 -6.28
C TYR A 30 -12.65 18.37 -6.73
N ASN A 31 -12.73 18.05 -8.03
CA ASN A 31 -12.26 16.77 -8.55
C ASN A 31 -10.75 16.56 -8.37
N LEU A 32 -9.93 17.61 -8.52
CA LEU A 32 -8.49 17.54 -8.25
C LEU A 32 -8.19 17.34 -6.75
N PHE A 33 -8.94 17.99 -5.87
CA PHE A 33 -8.79 17.82 -4.42
C PHE A 33 -9.28 16.46 -3.91
N THR A 34 -10.37 15.90 -4.45
CA THR A 34 -10.84 14.56 -4.07
C THR A 34 -9.97 13.46 -4.66
N GLY A 35 -9.52 13.61 -5.92
CA GLY A 35 -8.56 12.69 -6.53
C GLY A 35 -7.23 12.64 -5.77
N SER A 36 -6.66 13.82 -5.45
CA SER A 36 -5.39 13.89 -4.72
C SER A 36 -5.48 13.39 -3.27
N LYS A 37 -6.57 13.64 -2.54
CA LYS A 37 -6.71 13.12 -1.17
C LYS A 37 -6.73 11.59 -1.11
N THR A 38 -7.41 10.97 -2.06
CA THR A 38 -7.56 9.50 -2.08
C THR A 38 -6.24 8.80 -2.42
N GLU A 39 -5.44 9.37 -3.34
CA GLU A 39 -4.11 8.84 -3.67
C GLU A 39 -3.06 9.16 -2.59
N THR A 40 -3.11 10.34 -1.97
CA THR A 40 -2.10 10.74 -0.97
C THR A 40 -2.25 9.94 0.32
N GLU A 41 -3.48 9.66 0.79
CA GLU A 41 -3.69 8.84 2.00
C GLU A 41 -3.33 7.37 1.82
N SER A 42 -3.62 6.79 0.63
CA SER A 42 -3.23 5.43 0.27
C SER A 42 -1.70 5.29 0.19
N THR A 43 -1.05 6.23 -0.50
CA THR A 43 0.41 6.22 -0.69
C THR A 43 1.14 6.51 0.62
N MET A 44 0.65 7.44 1.46
CA MET A 44 1.23 7.70 2.79
C MET A 44 1.10 6.50 3.73
N LYS A 45 -0.05 5.82 3.78
CA LYS A 45 -0.21 4.60 4.59
C LYS A 45 0.72 3.48 4.14
N SER A 46 0.81 3.24 2.83
CA SER A 46 1.73 2.25 2.26
C SER A 46 3.19 2.57 2.59
N THR A 47 3.65 3.81 2.34
CA THR A 47 5.07 4.18 2.58
C THR A 47 5.42 4.12 4.07
N MET A 48 4.51 4.52 4.95
CA MET A 48 4.72 4.44 6.40
C MET A 48 4.70 3.00 6.90
N GLN A 49 3.78 2.15 6.41
CA GLN A 49 3.74 0.71 6.72
C GLN A 49 5.03 -0.01 6.30
N CYS A 50 5.61 0.34 5.16
CA CYS A 50 6.86 -0.27 4.68
C CYS A 50 8.10 0.19 5.45
N ALA A 51 8.04 1.31 6.17
CA ALA A 51 9.14 1.84 6.97
C ALA A 51 9.35 1.12 8.31
N PHE A 52 8.37 0.32 8.76
CA PHE A 52 8.46 -0.37 10.05
C PHE A 52 9.30 -1.64 9.98
N SER A 53 10.11 -1.86 11.01
CA SER A 53 11.00 -3.01 11.07
C SER A 53 10.26 -4.27 11.54
N TYR A 54 10.46 -5.34 10.79
CA TYR A 54 10.12 -6.70 11.19
C TYR A 54 11.38 -7.58 11.15
N SER A 55 11.38 -8.63 11.94
CA SER A 55 12.47 -9.61 12.00
C SER A 55 11.92 -11.02 11.93
N LEU A 56 12.61 -11.88 11.20
CA LEU A 56 12.31 -13.30 11.16
C LEU A 56 13.30 -14.06 12.05
N SER A 57 12.82 -15.12 12.69
CA SER A 57 13.63 -15.99 13.55
C SER A 57 13.12 -17.42 13.49
N ASN A 58 13.86 -18.38 14.07
CA ASN A 58 13.47 -19.80 14.14
C ASN A 58 13.04 -20.38 12.78
N MET A 59 13.85 -20.11 11.75
CA MET A 59 13.54 -20.59 10.40
C MET A 59 13.88 -22.07 10.28
N GLU A 60 12.90 -22.86 9.82
CA GLU A 60 13.02 -24.30 9.61
C GLU A 60 12.36 -24.65 8.28
N TYR A 61 13.07 -25.40 7.43
CA TYR A 61 12.53 -25.93 6.19
C TYR A 61 12.62 -27.45 6.21
N SER A 62 11.46 -28.11 6.20
CA SER A 62 11.34 -29.56 6.27
C SER A 62 10.15 -30.00 5.43
N ASP A 63 10.31 -31.08 4.67
CA ASP A 63 9.25 -31.72 3.87
C ASP A 63 8.47 -30.74 2.96
N GLY A 64 9.17 -29.77 2.35
CA GLY A 64 8.55 -28.77 1.46
C GLY A 64 7.73 -27.71 2.18
N VAL A 65 7.89 -27.59 3.51
CA VAL A 65 7.21 -26.60 4.36
C VAL A 65 8.26 -25.70 5.00
N LEU A 66 8.11 -24.39 4.79
CA LEU A 66 8.90 -23.38 5.50
C LEU A 66 8.13 -22.92 6.74
N ARG A 67 8.81 -22.91 7.89
CA ARG A 67 8.31 -22.38 9.15
C ARG A 67 9.25 -21.30 9.64
N PHE A 68 8.71 -20.20 10.14
CA PHE A 68 9.49 -19.15 10.78
C PHE A 68 8.63 -18.33 11.72
N ASP A 69 9.26 -17.65 12.67
CA ASP A 69 8.59 -16.69 13.53
C ASP A 69 8.79 -15.28 13.00
N LEU A 70 7.69 -14.61 12.68
CA LEU A 70 7.64 -13.20 12.34
C LEU A 70 7.47 -12.38 13.62
N LYS A 71 8.40 -11.47 13.89
CA LYS A 71 8.30 -10.49 14.97
C LYS A 71 8.19 -9.10 14.39
N THR A 72 7.19 -8.35 14.84
CA THR A 72 6.94 -6.95 14.46
C THR A 72 7.06 -6.04 15.69
N THR A 73 7.18 -4.74 15.47
CA THR A 73 7.08 -3.72 16.52
C THR A 73 5.65 -3.24 16.73
N ASP A 74 4.75 -3.54 15.80
CA ASP A 74 3.34 -3.15 15.81
C ASP A 74 2.49 -4.21 15.09
N GLU A 75 1.43 -4.65 15.78
CA GLU A 75 0.54 -5.75 15.38
C GLU A 75 -0.44 -5.34 14.26
N GLU A 76 -0.78 -4.06 14.14
CA GLU A 76 -1.80 -3.61 13.17
C GLU A 76 -1.24 -3.36 11.77
N LEU A 77 0.08 -3.41 11.60
CA LEU A 77 0.73 -2.96 10.37
C LEU A 77 0.61 -3.95 9.21
N PHE A 78 0.58 -5.26 9.49
CA PHE A 78 0.67 -6.28 8.44
C PHE A 78 -0.42 -7.33 8.60
N LYS A 79 -1.39 -7.34 7.66
CA LYS A 79 -2.41 -8.40 7.57
C LYS A 79 -1.95 -9.58 6.72
N LYS A 80 -1.00 -9.35 5.82
CA LYS A 80 -0.42 -10.35 4.94
C LYS A 80 1.05 -10.07 4.70
N ILE A 81 1.79 -11.14 4.45
CA ILE A 81 3.16 -11.09 3.94
C ILE A 81 3.25 -11.86 2.63
N ILE A 82 4.20 -11.46 1.80
CA ILE A 82 4.57 -12.13 0.57
C ILE A 82 5.88 -12.84 0.81
N VAL A 83 5.92 -14.13 0.48
CA VAL A 83 7.12 -14.96 0.52
C VAL A 83 7.45 -15.36 -0.91
N VAL A 84 8.59 -14.93 -1.43
CA VAL A 84 9.05 -15.24 -2.80
C VAL A 84 10.07 -16.35 -2.74
N GLY A 85 9.67 -17.52 -3.24
CA GLY A 85 10.54 -18.69 -3.44
C GLY A 85 11.04 -18.79 -4.88
N HIS A 86 11.49 -19.99 -5.27
CA HIS A 86 12.01 -20.24 -6.62
C HIS A 86 10.92 -20.13 -7.71
N ASP A 87 9.73 -20.66 -7.43
CA ASP A 87 8.60 -20.70 -8.37
C ASP A 87 7.77 -19.40 -8.38
N GLY A 88 8.17 -18.40 -7.58
CA GLY A 88 7.52 -17.09 -7.51
C GLY A 88 6.92 -16.74 -6.14
N PRO A 89 6.16 -15.62 -6.08
CA PRO A 89 5.58 -15.10 -4.85
C PRO A 89 4.39 -15.95 -4.38
N LYS A 90 4.31 -16.21 -3.08
CA LYS A 90 3.09 -16.66 -2.40
C LYS A 90 2.64 -15.66 -1.35
N GLU A 91 1.36 -15.34 -1.37
CA GLU A 91 0.72 -14.55 -0.33
C GLU A 91 0.38 -15.43 0.88
N ILE A 92 0.70 -14.95 2.07
CA ILE A 92 0.42 -15.62 3.33
C ILE A 92 -0.38 -14.67 4.21
N ALA A 93 -1.61 -15.07 4.53
CA ALA A 93 -2.44 -14.36 5.48
C ALA A 93 -1.89 -14.54 6.89
N LEU A 94 -1.72 -13.43 7.60
CA LEU A 94 -1.27 -13.42 8.98
C LEU A 94 -2.48 -13.50 9.91
N GLY A 95 -2.28 -14.16 11.05
CA GLY A 95 -3.30 -14.38 12.06
C GLY A 95 -3.20 -13.35 13.17
N THR A 96 -3.58 -13.75 14.38
CA THR A 96 -3.40 -12.93 15.58
C THR A 96 -1.96 -13.05 16.08
N TYR A 97 -1.35 -11.92 16.44
CA TYR A 97 -0.03 -11.94 17.04
C TYR A 97 -0.13 -12.23 18.55
N ILE A 98 0.87 -12.92 19.09
CA ILE A 98 1.02 -13.10 20.54
C ILE A 98 2.33 -12.46 20.94
N ASN A 99 2.28 -11.38 21.74
CA ASN A 99 3.46 -10.58 22.09
C ASN A 99 4.23 -10.08 20.85
N PHE A 100 3.52 -9.59 19.83
CA PHE A 100 4.08 -9.12 18.55
C PHE A 100 4.90 -10.18 17.78
N ARG A 101 4.69 -11.46 18.09
CA ARG A 101 5.32 -12.59 17.42
C ARG A 101 4.24 -13.54 16.89
N GLN A 102 4.46 -14.06 15.70
CA GLN A 102 3.59 -15.05 15.08
C GLN A 102 4.41 -16.12 14.36
N GLY A 103 4.05 -17.39 14.58
CA GLY A 103 4.54 -18.49 13.76
C GLY A 103 3.86 -18.47 12.39
N VAL A 104 4.66 -18.44 11.33
CA VAL A 104 4.23 -18.51 9.94
C VAL A 104 4.59 -19.87 9.40
N ARG A 105 3.63 -20.51 8.73
CA ARG A 105 3.83 -21.76 8.00
C ARG A 105 3.50 -21.53 6.54
N VAL A 106 4.43 -21.89 5.68
CA VAL A 106 4.32 -21.72 4.24
C VAL A 106 4.43 -23.08 3.58
N GLU A 107 3.31 -23.58 3.06
CA GLU A 107 3.21 -24.92 2.50
C GLU A 107 3.58 -24.95 1.02
N GLN A 108 4.22 -26.05 0.61
CA GLN A 108 4.47 -26.40 -0.80
C GLN A 108 5.18 -25.30 -1.58
N ILE A 109 6.15 -24.61 -0.97
CA ILE A 109 7.05 -23.75 -1.75
C ILE A 109 8.35 -24.51 -1.95
N PRO A 110 8.70 -24.88 -3.19
CA PRO A 110 10.06 -25.26 -3.48
C PRO A 110 10.93 -24.01 -3.27
N MET A 111 11.68 -24.04 -2.18
CA MET A 111 12.64 -23.01 -1.86
C MET A 111 13.99 -23.36 -2.49
N GLY A 112 14.65 -22.35 -3.08
CA GLY A 112 16.09 -22.41 -3.30
C GLY A 112 16.86 -22.16 -2.00
N ASP A 113 18.16 -21.88 -2.09
CA ASP A 113 18.98 -21.56 -0.90
C ASP A 113 18.53 -20.29 -0.16
N SER A 114 17.84 -19.39 -0.88
CA SER A 114 17.32 -18.13 -0.37
C SER A 114 15.85 -17.90 -0.72
N PHE A 115 15.16 -17.13 0.11
CA PHE A 115 13.82 -16.61 -0.17
C PHE A 115 13.70 -15.15 0.26
N LEU A 116 12.77 -14.43 -0.35
CA LEU A 116 12.47 -13.04 -0.01
C LEU A 116 11.18 -12.99 0.81
N VAL A 117 11.14 -12.15 1.84
CA VAL A 117 9.91 -11.83 2.56
C VAL A 117 9.71 -10.32 2.54
N TYR A 118 8.47 -9.88 2.34
CA TYR A 118 8.05 -8.49 2.50
C TYR A 118 6.55 -8.40 2.79
N PRO A 119 6.06 -7.34 3.45
CA PRO A 119 4.63 -7.11 3.64
C PRO A 119 3.90 -6.83 2.32
N GLU A 120 2.63 -7.19 2.22
CA GLU A 120 1.79 -6.84 1.05
C GLU A 120 1.80 -5.33 0.81
N GLY A 121 2.06 -4.89 -0.44
CA GLY A 121 2.15 -3.48 -0.81
C GLY A 121 3.52 -2.82 -0.56
N CYS A 122 4.52 -3.57 -0.09
CA CYS A 122 5.90 -3.11 0.13
C CYS A 122 6.91 -3.70 -0.86
N GLU A 123 6.48 -4.07 -2.06
CA GLU A 123 7.39 -4.65 -3.05
C GLU A 123 8.56 -3.70 -3.37
N GLY A 124 9.78 -4.18 -3.17
CA GLY A 124 11.00 -3.39 -3.40
C GLY A 124 11.38 -2.48 -2.23
N GLN A 125 10.62 -2.48 -1.12
CA GLN A 125 10.89 -1.70 0.08
C GLN A 125 10.94 -2.62 1.30
N ASN A 126 12.03 -2.52 2.07
CA ASN A 126 12.20 -3.29 3.31
C ASN A 126 12.09 -4.82 3.09
N ASN A 127 12.56 -5.27 1.94
CA ASN A 127 12.63 -6.69 1.61
C ASN A 127 13.69 -7.36 2.50
N LYS A 128 13.32 -8.46 3.15
CA LYS A 128 14.23 -9.31 3.91
C LYS A 128 14.62 -10.51 3.07
N THR A 129 15.89 -10.63 2.72
CA THR A 129 16.40 -11.82 2.03
C THR A 129 16.89 -12.81 3.06
N CYS A 130 16.27 -13.97 3.11
CA CYS A 130 16.53 -15.02 4.09
C CYS A 130 17.28 -16.18 3.44
N LEU A 131 18.32 -16.68 4.10
CA LEU A 131 19.09 -17.84 3.68
C LEU A 131 18.73 -19.03 4.57
N ILE A 132 18.24 -20.11 3.94
CA ILE A 132 17.76 -21.30 4.66
C ILE A 132 18.91 -22.00 5.37
N SER A 133 20.05 -22.15 4.69
CA SER A 133 21.25 -22.82 5.21
C SER A 133 21.83 -22.13 6.45
N GLU A 134 21.62 -20.82 6.59
CA GLU A 134 22.17 -20.02 7.68
C GLU A 134 21.13 -19.68 8.75
N GLY A 135 19.85 -19.94 8.51
CA GLY A 135 18.77 -19.61 9.44
C GLY A 135 18.66 -18.11 9.76
N ARG A 136 19.15 -17.23 8.88
CA ARG A 136 19.14 -15.76 9.08
C ARG A 136 18.65 -14.99 7.86
N CYS A 137 18.16 -13.78 8.10
CA CYS A 137 17.75 -12.83 7.06
C CYS A 137 18.56 -11.54 7.16
N ASN A 138 18.92 -10.99 6.00
CA ASN A 138 19.52 -9.66 5.86
C ASN A 138 18.42 -8.64 5.56
#